data_AF-A0A4P5S3F7-F1
#
_entry.id   AF-A0A4P5S3F7-F1
#
_cell.length_a   1.000
_cell.length_b   1.000
_cell.length_c   1.000
_cell.angle_alpha   90.00
_cell.angle_beta   90.00
_cell.angle_gamma   90.00
#
_symmetry.space_group_name_H-M   'P 1'
#
loop_
_entity.id
_entity.type
_entity.pdbx_description
1 polymer ?
#
loop_
_entity_poly.entity_id
_entity_poly.type
_entity_poly.pdbx_seq_one_letter_code
_entity_poly.pdbx_strand_id
1 'polypeptide(L)'
;MSTIAKRPATLVVNDEERAISVAIENHTWLISSRDLESAIGWELREEGLCRGDVCVPVRDKNLLEVGNDIALDRVAETLRRPFATESDPPMAVIGNPDSGSRLGSESAPNFSLPDIDGNQVSLDDYAGRKRLLLAWSSW
;
A
#
# COMPACT_ATOMS: atom_id res chain seq x y z
N MET A 1 -1.38 8.16 -27.72
CA MET A 1 -1.41 7.75 -26.30
C MET A 1 -0.22 6.83 -26.09
N SER A 2 0.80 7.28 -25.37
CA SER A 2 2.00 6.48 -25.11
C SER A 2 1.64 5.36 -24.14
N THR A 3 1.78 4.11 -24.56
CA THR A 3 1.62 2.96 -23.66
C THR A 3 2.82 2.92 -22.72
N ILE A 4 2.60 3.12 -21.44
CA ILE A 4 3.65 3.05 -20.43
C ILE A 4 4.08 1.59 -20.30
N ALA A 5 5.39 1.34 -20.33
CA ALA A 5 5.90 -0.01 -20.21
C ALA A 5 5.61 -0.55 -18.80
N LYS A 6 4.90 -1.68 -18.73
CA LYS A 6 4.68 -2.40 -17.48
C LYS A 6 5.92 -3.20 -17.11
N ARG A 7 6.25 -3.22 -15.82
CA ARG A 7 7.37 -3.98 -15.24
C ARG A 7 6.87 -4.88 -14.12
N PRO A 8 7.54 -6.01 -13.85
CA PRO A 8 7.20 -6.86 -12.71
C PRO A 8 7.44 -6.10 -11.41
N ALA A 9 6.56 -6.32 -10.43
CA ALA A 9 6.66 -5.79 -9.09
C ALA A 9 6.05 -6.76 -8.08
N THR A 10 6.48 -6.65 -6.83
CA THR A 10 5.92 -7.41 -5.72
C THR A 10 4.81 -6.61 -5.04
N LEU A 11 3.65 -7.22 -4.84
CA LEU A 11 2.56 -6.69 -4.04
C LEU A 11 2.34 -7.57 -2.82
N VAL A 12 2.38 -6.97 -1.63
CA VAL A 12 1.99 -7.63 -0.38
C VAL A 12 0.60 -7.14 0.00
N VAL A 13 -0.37 -8.04 0.07
CA VAL A 13 -1.75 -7.71 0.45
C VAL A 13 -2.41 -8.90 1.12
N ASN A 14 -3.04 -8.64 2.27
CA ASN A 14 -3.60 -9.66 3.17
C ASN A 14 -2.56 -10.72 3.59
N ASP A 15 -1.35 -10.26 3.95
CA ASP A 15 -0.21 -11.09 4.36
C ASP A 15 0.30 -12.08 3.29
N GLU A 16 -0.14 -11.92 2.04
CA GLU A 16 0.30 -12.72 0.90
C GLU A 16 1.11 -11.88 -0.09
N GLU A 17 2.21 -12.46 -0.57
CA GLU A 17 3.02 -11.92 -1.65
C GLU A 17 2.44 -12.31 -3.02
N ARG A 18 2.33 -11.35 -3.94
CA ARG A 18 1.90 -11.55 -5.32
C ARG A 18 2.82 -10.83 -6.29
N ALA A 19 3.16 -11.51 -7.39
CA ALA A 19 3.80 -10.86 -8.52
C ALA A 19 2.73 -10.16 -9.38
N ILE A 20 2.91 -8.86 -9.63
CA ILE A 20 2.02 -8.06 -10.46
C ILE A 20 2.81 -7.36 -11.57
N SER A 21 2.13 -6.98 -12.66
CA SER A 21 2.70 -6.15 -13.73
C SER A 21 2.12 -4.74 -13.64
N VAL A 22 2.98 -3.75 -13.41
CA VAL A 22 2.56 -2.36 -13.18
C VAL A 22 3.34 -1.38 -14.04
N ALA A 23 2.67 -0.30 -14.42
CA ALA A 23 3.32 0.94 -14.83
C ALA A 23 3.45 1.85 -13.60
N ILE A 24 4.58 2.56 -13.46
CA ILE A 24 4.78 3.50 -12.35
C ILE A 24 5.08 4.87 -12.93
N GLU A 25 4.18 5.82 -12.70
CA GLU A 25 4.30 7.21 -13.15
C GLU A 25 4.11 8.16 -11.99
N ASN A 26 5.04 9.08 -11.75
CA ASN A 26 4.92 10.08 -10.67
C ASN A 26 4.55 9.47 -9.29
N HIS A 27 5.08 8.28 -8.97
CA HIS A 27 4.75 7.47 -7.78
C HIS A 27 3.36 6.83 -7.75
N THR A 28 2.55 7.01 -8.80
CA THR A 28 1.28 6.30 -9.00
C THR A 28 1.55 4.92 -9.58
N TRP A 29 0.98 3.91 -8.95
CA TRP A 29 1.09 2.51 -9.36
C TRP A 29 -0.14 2.11 -10.17
N LEU A 30 0.07 1.85 -11.46
CA LEU A 30 -0.99 1.57 -12.44
C LEU A 30 -1.02 0.07 -12.75
N ILE A 31 -2.16 -0.56 -12.44
CA ILE A 31 -2.44 -1.96 -12.76
C ILE A 31 -3.51 -2.05 -13.85
N SER A 32 -3.52 -3.11 -14.67
CA SER A 32 -4.65 -3.30 -15.59
C SER A 32 -5.94 -3.50 -14.81
N SER A 33 -7.04 -2.93 -15.28
CA SER A 33 -8.37 -3.20 -14.70
C SER A 33 -8.70 -4.69 -14.61
N ARG A 34 -8.22 -5.49 -15.56
CA ARG A 34 -8.37 -6.95 -15.61
C ARG A 34 -7.59 -7.70 -14.53
N ASP A 35 -6.49 -7.13 -14.05
CA ASP A 35 -5.63 -7.79 -13.07
C ASP A 35 -6.01 -7.39 -11.64
N LEU A 36 -6.82 -6.34 -11.45
CA LEU A 36 -7.17 -5.79 -10.14
C LEU A 36 -7.77 -6.85 -9.21
N GLU A 37 -8.76 -7.61 -9.69
CA GLU A 37 -9.43 -8.63 -8.87
C GLU A 37 -8.45 -9.72 -8.41
N SER A 38 -7.63 -10.23 -9.34
CA SER A 38 -6.62 -11.23 -9.02
C SER A 38 -5.52 -10.72 -8.07
N ALA A 39 -5.22 -9.42 -8.13
CA ALA A 39 -4.15 -8.79 -7.35
C ALA A 39 -4.59 -8.48 -5.91
N ILE A 40 -5.79 -7.94 -5.72
CA ILE A 40 -6.23 -7.41 -4.41
C ILE A 40 -7.58 -7.95 -3.94
N GLY A 41 -8.26 -8.78 -4.74
CA GLY A 41 -9.59 -9.32 -4.43
C GLY A 41 -10.72 -8.31 -4.60
N TRP A 42 -10.50 -7.23 -5.34
CA TRP A 42 -11.50 -6.20 -5.63
C TRP A 42 -11.55 -5.93 -7.14
N GLU A 43 -12.76 -5.77 -7.67
CA GLU A 43 -13.00 -5.35 -9.04
C GLU A 43 -13.67 -3.97 -9.07
N LEU A 44 -13.49 -3.21 -10.16
CA LEU A 44 -14.17 -1.94 -10.36
C LEU A 44 -15.41 -2.15 -11.25
N ARG A 45 -16.60 -2.21 -10.65
CA ARG A 45 -17.91 -2.32 -11.34
C ARG A 45 -18.65 -1.00 -11.37
N GLU A 46 -19.79 -0.93 -12.07
CA GLU A 46 -20.59 0.30 -12.23
C GLU A 46 -20.92 0.98 -10.90
N GLU A 47 -21.31 0.20 -9.90
CA GLU A 47 -21.68 0.67 -8.57
C GLU A 47 -20.47 1.06 -7.68
N GLY A 48 -19.25 0.62 -8.01
CA GLY A 48 -18.04 0.96 -7.29
C GLY A 48 -17.00 -0.16 -7.23
N LEU A 49 -16.14 -0.11 -6.20
CA LEU A 49 -15.17 -1.17 -5.93
C LEU A 49 -15.89 -2.31 -5.21
N CYS A 50 -15.89 -3.50 -5.80
CA CYS A 50 -16.66 -4.64 -5.30
C CYS A 50 -15.79 -5.85 -4.99
N ARG A 51 -16.20 -6.60 -3.97
CA ARG A 51 -15.67 -7.92 -3.62
C ARG A 51 -16.85 -8.85 -3.37
N GLY A 52 -17.17 -9.66 -4.38
CA GLY A 52 -18.43 -10.41 -4.44
C GLY A 52 -19.62 -9.45 -4.45
N ASP A 53 -20.52 -9.61 -3.47
CA ASP A 53 -21.73 -8.77 -3.34
C ASP A 53 -21.49 -7.48 -2.52
N VAL A 54 -20.31 -7.30 -1.93
CA VAL A 54 -19.99 -6.12 -1.12
C VAL A 54 -19.31 -5.07 -1.98
N CYS A 55 -19.92 -3.88 -2.10
CA CYS A 55 -19.37 -2.77 -2.87
C CYS A 55 -19.17 -1.51 -2.03
N VAL A 56 -18.01 -0.87 -2.23
CA VAL A 56 -17.70 0.48 -1.75
C VAL A 56 -18.02 1.46 -2.88
N PRO A 57 -19.00 2.37 -2.71
CA PRO A 57 -19.44 3.27 -3.77
C PRO A 57 -18.33 4.20 -4.25
N VAL A 58 -18.16 4.30 -5.58
CA VAL A 58 -17.25 5.25 -6.23
C VAL A 58 -18.08 6.21 -7.08
N ARG A 59 -18.15 7.48 -6.67
CA ARG A 59 -19.01 8.48 -7.35
C ARG A 59 -18.50 8.86 -8.74
N ASP A 60 -17.18 8.87 -8.91
CA ASP A 60 -16.51 9.18 -10.17
C ASP A 60 -15.35 8.21 -10.39
N LYS A 61 -15.51 7.26 -11.31
CA LYS A 61 -14.49 6.26 -11.63
C LYS A 61 -13.25 6.85 -12.28
N ASN A 62 -13.36 8.02 -12.92
CA ASN A 62 -12.21 8.70 -13.51
C ASN A 62 -11.19 9.13 -12.43
N LEU A 63 -11.60 9.16 -11.16
CA LEU A 63 -10.67 9.34 -10.05
C LEU A 63 -9.77 8.12 -9.86
N LEU A 64 -10.21 6.91 -10.19
CA LEU A 64 -9.43 5.68 -10.06
C LEU A 64 -8.74 5.28 -11.37
N GLU A 65 -9.37 5.58 -12.50
CA GLU A 65 -8.91 5.19 -13.83
C GLU A 65 -7.89 6.19 -14.40
N VAL A 66 -6.80 5.68 -14.96
CA VAL A 66 -5.79 6.43 -15.70
C VAL A 66 -5.60 5.74 -17.05
N GLY A 67 -6.30 6.23 -18.08
CA GLY A 67 -6.39 5.54 -19.36
C GLY A 67 -7.15 4.21 -19.21
N ASN A 68 -6.49 3.10 -19.51
CA ASN A 68 -7.05 1.75 -19.37
C ASN A 68 -6.59 1.02 -18.08
N ASP A 69 -5.81 1.71 -17.26
CA ASP A 69 -5.26 1.17 -16.02
C ASP A 69 -5.92 1.83 -14.81
N ILE A 70 -5.73 1.23 -13.64
CA ILE A 70 -6.31 1.65 -12.37
C ILE A 70 -5.17 2.03 -11.42
N ALA A 71 -5.31 3.18 -10.75
CA ALA A 71 -4.37 3.68 -9.75
C ALA A 71 -4.56 2.97 -8.40
N LEU A 72 -3.61 2.11 -8.03
CA LEU A 72 -3.68 1.28 -6.82
C LEU A 72 -3.68 2.09 -5.51
N ASP A 73 -2.97 3.22 -5.47
CA ASP A 73 -2.96 4.17 -4.36
C ASP A 73 -4.36 4.73 -4.07
N ARG A 74 -5.08 5.12 -5.13
CA ARG A 74 -6.43 5.69 -5.03
C ARG A 74 -7.47 4.62 -4.69
N VAL A 75 -7.28 3.40 -5.18
CA VAL A 75 -8.08 2.24 -4.78
C VAL A 75 -7.90 1.95 -3.29
N ALA A 76 -6.65 1.89 -2.81
CA ALA A 76 -6.35 1.66 -1.40
C ALA A 76 -6.95 2.76 -0.51
N GLU A 77 -6.82 4.03 -0.90
CA GLU A 77 -7.44 5.18 -0.22
C GLU A 77 -8.97 5.04 -0.15
N THR A 78 -9.62 4.69 -1.26
CA THR A 78 -11.08 4.50 -1.32
C THR A 78 -11.54 3.37 -0.39
N LEU A 79 -10.76 2.29 -0.31
CA LEU A 79 -11.02 1.18 0.61
C LEU A 79 -10.58 1.46 2.05
N ARG A 80 -10.03 2.66 2.32
CA ARG A 80 -9.45 3.07 3.61
C ARG A 80 -8.39 2.09 4.11
N ARG A 81 -7.50 1.69 3.21
CA ARG A 81 -6.38 0.79 3.48
C ARG A 81 -5.07 1.55 3.33
N PRO A 82 -4.11 1.37 4.26
CA PRO A 82 -2.80 2.00 4.13
C PRO A 82 -2.07 1.43 2.91
N PHE A 83 -1.38 2.30 2.18
CA PHE A 83 -0.61 1.96 1.00
C PHE A 83 0.82 2.47 1.13
N ALA A 84 1.79 1.58 0.96
CA ALA A 84 3.22 1.92 1.00
C ALA A 84 3.92 1.33 -0.22
N THR A 85 4.92 2.05 -0.75
CA THR A 85 5.63 1.65 -1.97
C THR A 85 7.14 1.78 -1.82
N GLU A 86 7.89 0.91 -2.50
CA GLU A 86 9.33 0.95 -2.73
C GLU A 86 9.59 0.92 -4.23
N SER A 87 10.55 1.71 -4.70
CA SER A 87 10.81 1.92 -6.12
C SER A 87 11.86 0.97 -6.69
N ASP A 88 12.78 0.47 -5.85
CA ASP A 88 13.88 -0.41 -6.24
C ASP A 88 14.27 -1.39 -5.10
N PRO A 89 13.95 -2.71 -5.22
CA PRO A 89 13.09 -3.27 -6.25
C PRO A 89 11.65 -2.75 -6.11
N PRO A 90 10.87 -2.72 -7.20
CA PRO A 90 9.49 -2.23 -7.14
C PRO A 90 8.64 -3.13 -6.23
N MET A 91 8.23 -2.60 -5.09
CA MET A 91 7.32 -3.25 -4.16
C MET A 91 6.19 -2.33 -3.73
N ALA A 92 5.02 -2.90 -3.47
CA ALA A 92 3.89 -2.21 -2.87
C ALA A 92 3.27 -3.06 -1.76
N VAL A 93 2.73 -2.41 -0.73
CA VAL A 93 2.01 -3.05 0.38
C VAL A 93 0.66 -2.37 0.52
N ILE A 94 -0.41 -3.17 0.49
CA ILE A 94 -1.76 -2.73 0.89
C ILE A 94 -2.09 -3.41 2.20
N GLY A 95 -2.04 -2.64 3.29
CA GLY A 95 -2.32 -3.16 4.62
C GLY A 95 -3.80 -3.39 4.87
N ASN A 96 -4.13 -3.92 6.05
CA ASN A 96 -5.51 -4.09 6.45
C ASN A 96 -6.14 -2.72 6.77
N PRO A 97 -7.47 -2.57 6.56
CA PRO A 97 -8.17 -1.36 6.98
C PRO A 97 -7.97 -1.16 8.48
N ASP A 98 -7.88 0.09 8.89
CA ASP A 98 -7.71 0.44 10.30
C ASP A 98 -8.84 -0.20 11.13
N SER A 99 -8.50 -1.05 12.10
CA SER A 99 -9.46 -1.86 12.85
C SER A 99 -10.23 -1.04 13.90
N GLY A 100 -10.18 0.30 13.81
CA GLY A 100 -10.86 1.20 14.74
C GLY A 100 -10.23 1.27 16.12
N SER A 101 -9.07 0.63 16.33
CA SER A 101 -8.20 0.95 17.46
C SER A 101 -7.63 2.33 17.18
N ARG A 102 -8.32 3.37 17.65
CA ARG A 102 -7.84 4.75 17.62
C ARG A 102 -6.45 4.80 18.25
N LEU A 103 -5.42 4.74 17.41
CA LEU A 103 -4.10 5.21 17.79
C LEU A 103 -4.33 6.65 18.24
N GLY A 104 -3.98 6.98 19.49
CA GLY A 104 -4.12 8.35 20.01
C GLY A 104 -3.29 9.36 19.22
N SER A 105 -2.38 8.88 18.36
CA SER A 105 -1.51 9.61 17.46
C SER A 105 -1.12 8.71 16.29
N GLU A 106 -1.13 9.22 15.06
CA GLU A 106 -0.55 8.57 13.88
C GLU A 106 0.99 8.61 13.89
N SER A 107 1.58 9.43 14.76
CA SER A 107 3.03 9.44 15.00
C SER A 107 3.41 8.40 16.05
N ALA A 108 4.36 7.53 15.70
CA ALA A 108 5.05 6.69 16.67
C ALA A 108 5.69 7.58 17.75
N PRO A 109 5.54 7.24 19.04
CA PRO A 109 6.19 7.99 20.12
C PRO A 109 7.70 7.83 20.00
N ASN A 110 8.43 8.93 20.21
CA ASN A 110 9.87 8.85 20.32
C ASN A 110 10.24 8.11 21.62
N PHE A 111 11.27 7.26 21.55
CA PHE A 111 11.86 6.56 22.68
C PHE A 111 13.35 6.40 22.41
N SER A 112 14.12 6.18 23.48
CA SER A 112 15.54 5.94 23.40
C SER A 112 15.88 4.57 24.00
N LEU A 113 16.60 3.73 23.25
CA LEU A 113 17.14 2.44 23.72
C LEU A 113 18.64 2.33 23.43
N PRO A 114 19.42 1.60 24.23
CA PRO A 114 20.80 1.28 23.87
C PRO A 114 20.83 0.39 22.62
N ASP A 115 21.77 0.66 21.71
CA ASP A 115 22.08 -0.22 20.60
C ASP A 115 22.94 -1.43 21.05
N ILE A 116 23.38 -2.25 20.10
CA ILE A 116 24.19 -3.45 20.37
C ILE A 116 25.57 -3.12 20.98
N ASP A 117 26.07 -1.91 20.77
CA ASP A 117 27.33 -1.41 21.31
C ASP A 117 27.13 -0.64 22.63
N GLY A 118 25.87 -0.53 23.11
CA GLY A 118 25.50 0.17 24.33
C GLY A 118 25.32 1.68 24.16
N ASN A 119 25.42 2.22 22.94
CA ASN A 119 25.20 3.64 22.69
C ASN A 119 23.72 3.97 22.70
N GLN A 120 23.38 5.13 23.25
CA GLN A 120 22.00 5.56 23.31
C GLN A 120 21.53 6.05 21.94
N VAL A 121 20.54 5.36 21.35
CA VAL A 121 19.89 5.75 20.10
C VAL A 121 18.42 6.07 20.33
N SER A 122 17.88 7.03 19.60
CA SER A 122 16.47 7.43 19.64
C SER A 122 15.76 7.14 18.32
N LEU A 123 14.45 6.89 18.37
CA LEU A 123 13.67 6.67 17.15
C LEU A 123 13.71 7.87 16.19
N ASP A 124 13.81 9.08 16.74
CA ASP A 124 13.90 10.33 15.96
C ASP A 124 15.25 10.50 15.25
N ASP A 125 16.32 9.82 15.68
CA ASP A 125 17.60 9.82 14.97
C ASP A 125 17.48 9.23 13.55
N TYR A 126 16.37 8.52 13.29
CA TYR A 126 16.00 7.92 12.02
C TYR A 126 14.89 8.67 11.26
N ALA A 127 14.59 9.92 11.63
CA ALA A 127 13.64 10.75 10.90
C ALA A 127 14.03 10.92 9.42
N GLY A 128 13.03 11.07 8.55
CA GLY A 128 13.23 11.20 7.09
C GLY A 128 13.55 9.90 6.36
N ARG A 129 13.53 8.76 7.05
CA ARG A 129 13.75 7.41 6.49
C ARG A 129 12.53 6.51 6.74
N LYS A 130 12.38 5.45 5.95
CA LYS A 130 11.49 4.33 6.31
C LYS A 130 12.08 3.63 7.54
N ARG A 131 11.27 3.43 8.58
CA ARG A 131 11.68 2.86 9.88
C ARG A 131 10.94 1.56 10.13
N LEU A 132 11.66 0.49 10.46
CA LEU A 132 11.11 -0.79 10.92
C LEU A 132 11.47 -0.99 12.40
N LEU A 133 10.47 -1.14 13.26
CA LEU A 133 10.67 -1.54 14.65
C LEU A 133 10.35 -3.02 14.79
N LEU A 134 11.37 -3.84 15.03
CA LEU A 134 11.21 -5.25 15.32
C LEU A 134 11.25 -5.45 16.83
N ALA A 135 10.08 -5.67 17.44
CA ALA A 135 9.97 -6.11 18.81
C ALA A 135 9.83 -7.64 18.83
N TRP A 136 10.74 -8.31 19.52
CA TRP A 136 10.82 -9.78 19.57
C TRP A 136 10.89 -10.23 21.02
N SER A 137 10.58 -11.50 21.23
CA SER A 137 10.91 -12.24 22.44
C SER A 137 11.38 -13.65 22.07
N SER A 138 12.31 -14.24 22.82
CA SER A 138 12.79 -15.61 22.59
C SER A 138 11.98 -16.70 23.28
N TRP A 139 10.91 -16.32 24.01
CA TRP A 139 10.10 -17.22 24.84
C TRP A 139 8.65 -17.32 24.37
#